data_AF-A0A2R6KXK5-F1
#
_entry.id   AF-A0A2R6KXK5-F1
#
_cell.length_a   1.000
_cell.length_b   1.000
_cell.length_c   1.000
_cell.angle_alpha   90.00
_cell.angle_beta   90.00
_cell.angle_gamma   90.00
#
_symmetry.space_group_name_H-M   'P 1'
#
loop_
_entity.id
_entity.type
_entity.pdbx_description
1 polymer ?
#
loop_
_entity_poly.entity_id
_entity_poly.type
_entity_poly.pdbx_seq_one_letter_code
_entity_poly.pdbx_strand_id
1 'polypeptide(L)' 'TGVTISGAGPSVIAACHEGDRQGIGVAMLDAFESVGVDARVYTTHVGEGATLY' A
#
# COMPACT_ATOMS: atom_id res chain seq x y z
N THR A 1 -10.89 -4.52 6.42
CA THR A 1 -9.73 -4.43 5.52
C THR A 1 -10.16 -4.70 4.09
N GLY A 2 -9.69 -3.90 3.14
CA GLY A 2 -9.95 -4.08 1.71
C GLY A 2 -8.78 -3.62 0.86
N VAL A 3 -8.70 -4.10 -0.38
CA VAL A 3 -7.63 -3.75 -1.33
C VAL A 3 -8.22 -3.39 -2.69
N THR A 4 -7.59 -2.46 -3.39
CA THR A 4 -7.94 -2.10 -4.78
C THR A 4 -6.71 -1.60 -5.53
N ILE A 5 -6.83 -1.49 -6.86
CA ILE A 5 -5.85 -0.78 -7.68
C ILE A 5 -5.88 0.71 -7.33
N SER A 6 -4.71 1.30 -7.16
CA SER A 6 -4.54 2.74 -6.93
C SER A 6 -4.41 3.46 -8.26
N GLY A 7 -5.33 4.39 -8.55
CA GLY A 7 -5.35 5.15 -9.80
C GLY A 7 -5.47 4.24 -11.03
N ALA A 8 -4.56 4.41 -11.98
CA ALA A 8 -4.48 3.59 -13.20
C ALA A 8 -3.60 2.33 -13.03
N GLY A 9 -3.07 2.08 -11.83
CA GLY A 9 -2.07 1.05 -11.58
C GLY A 9 -0.65 1.47 -12.00
N PRO A 10 0.36 0.60 -11.77
CA PRO A 10 0.26 -0.77 -11.25
C PRO A 10 0.17 -0.85 -9.72
N SER A 11 0.22 0.28 -9.01
CA SER A 11 0.17 0.30 -7.55
C SER A 11 -1.19 -0.19 -7.03
N VAL A 12 -1.15 -0.84 -5.87
CA VAL A 12 -2.33 -1.28 -5.11
C VAL A 12 -2.36 -0.56 -3.77
N ILE A 13 -3.55 -0.30 -3.25
CA ILE A 13 -3.76 0.32 -1.94
C ILE A 13 -4.61 -0.59 -1.05
N ALA A 14 -4.13 -0.81 0.17
CA ALA A 14 -4.84 -1.56 1.20
C ALA A 14 -5.34 -0.62 2.29
N ALA A 15 -6.66 -0.52 2.44
CA ALA A 15 -7.27 0.13 3.59
C ALA A 15 -7.39 -0.89 4.73
N CYS A 16 -6.64 -0.67 5.80
CA CYS A 16 -6.54 -1.57 6.95
C CYS A 16 -6.44 -0.80 8.27
N HIS A 17 -6.63 -1.51 9.38
CA HIS A 17 -6.45 -0.93 10.71
C HIS A 17 -4.96 -0.70 11.00
N GLU A 18 -4.65 0.22 11.91
CA GLU A 18 -3.27 0.63 12.19
C GLU A 18 -2.37 -0.54 12.62
N GLY A 19 -2.89 -1.43 13.47
CA GLY A 19 -2.16 -2.63 13.92
C GLY A 19 -1.87 -3.65 12.82
N ASP A 20 -2.60 -3.61 11.69
CA ASP A 20 -2.47 -4.59 10.62
C ASP A 20 -1.52 -4.13 9.50
N ARG A 21 -1.13 -2.85 9.47
CA ARG A 21 -0.41 -2.23 8.35
C ARG A 21 0.90 -2.93 8.00
N GLN A 22 1.70 -3.26 9.01
CA GLN A 22 2.98 -3.95 8.80
C GLN A 22 2.75 -5.39 8.30
N GLY A 23 1.84 -6.14 8.93
CA GLY A 23 1.55 -7.52 8.53
C GLY A 23 1.01 -7.62 7.11
N ILE A 24 0.09 -6.73 6.74
CA ILE A 24 -0.44 -6.65 5.38
C ILE A 24 0.66 -6.23 4.39
N GLY A 25 1.51 -5.27 4.75
CA GLY A 25 2.63 -4.86 3.91
C GLY A 25 3.58 -6.01 3.59
N VAL A 26 3.99 -6.79 4.60
CA VAL A 26 4.85 -7.97 4.40
C VAL A 26 4.13 -9.00 3.53
N ALA A 27 2.88 -9.33 3.82
CA ALA A 27 2.12 -10.29 3.03
C ALA A 27 1.97 -9.89 1.54
N MET A 28 1.89 -8.59 1.25
CA MET A 28 1.87 -8.08 -0.12
C MET A 28 3.22 -8.22 -0.81
N LEU A 29 4.33 -7.95 -0.11
CA LEU A 29 5.67 -8.17 -0.66
C LEU A 29 5.89 -9.65 -0.98
N ASP A 30 5.57 -10.54 -0.04
CA ASP A 30 5.70 -11.99 -0.23
C ASP A 30 4.87 -12.47 -1.44
N ALA A 31 3.65 -11.93 -1.61
CA ALA A 31 2.78 -12.28 -2.73
C ALA A 31 3.37 -11.87 -4.09
N PHE A 32 3.94 -10.66 -4.20
CA PHE A 32 4.59 -10.21 -5.44
C PHE A 32 5.89 -10.95 -5.71
N GLU A 33 6.71 -11.19 -4.67
CA GLU A 33 7.93 -11.97 -4.79
C GLU A 33 7.66 -13.40 -5.25
N SER A 34 6.56 -14.03 -4.78
CA SER A 34 6.18 -15.39 -5.18
C SER A 34 5.94 -15.57 -6.68
N VAL A 35 5.69 -14.47 -7.41
CA VAL A 35 5.53 -14.43 -8.87
C VAL A 35 6.69 -13.71 -9.57
N GLY A 36 7.80 -13.45 -8.88
CA GLY A 36 9.01 -12.84 -9.42
C GLY A 36 8.90 -11.35 -9.71
N VAL A 37 7.95 -10.65 -9.07
CA VAL A 37 7.75 -9.21 -9.23
C VAL A 37 8.43 -8.47 -8.08
N ASP A 38 9.39 -7.60 -8.40
CA ASP A 38 9.97 -6.69 -7.42
C ASP A 38 8.93 -5.64 -6.99
N ALA A 39 8.79 -5.44 -5.68
CA ALA A 39 7.74 -4.62 -5.10
C ALA A 39 8.27 -3.79 -3.92
N ARG A 40 7.59 -2.69 -3.64
CA ARG A 40 7.87 -1.82 -2.49
C ARG A 40 6.57 -1.45 -1.81
N VAL A 41 6.61 -1.38 -0.48
CA VAL A 41 5.48 -0.97 0.35
C VAL A 41 5.76 0.38 0.99
N TYR A 42 4.75 1.26 0.97
CA TYR A 42 4.77 2.54 1.66
C TYR A 42 3.58 2.59 2.62
N THR A 43 3.84 2.90 3.88
CA THR A 43 2.79 3.18 4.86
C THR A 43 2.56 4.68 4.93
N THR A 44 1.35 5.10 4.60
CA THR A 44 0.97 6.52 4.55
C THR A 44 -0.31 6.78 5.35
N HIS A 45 -0.61 8.06 5.55
CA HIS A 45 -1.89 8.55 6.06
C HIS A 45 -2.49 9.51 5.04
N VAL A 46 -3.80 9.75 5.12
CA VAL A 46 -4.47 10.78 4.33
C VAL A 46 -3.90 12.14 4.73
N GLY A 47 -3.29 12.85 3.78
CA GLY A 47 -2.71 14.18 4.01
C GLY A 47 -3.72 15.31 3.84
N GLU A 48 -3.41 16.46 4.43
CA GLU A 48 -4.26 17.68 4.43
C GLU A 48 -4.29 18.43 3.07
N GLY A 49 -3.48 18.00 2.09
CA GLY A 49 -3.33 18.68 0.80
C GLY A 49 -2.18 19.68 0.77
N ALA A 50 -2.15 20.55 -0.25
CA ALA A 50 -1.07 21.50 -0.47
C ALA A 50 -1.27 22.79 0.35
N THR A 51 -0.18 23.37 0.88
CA THR A 51 -0.17 24.66 1.58
C THR A 51 0.74 25.65 0.82
N LEU A 52 0.26 26.87 0.60
CA LEU A 52 1.01 27.96 -0.03
C LEU A 52 1.40 28.99 1.04
N TYR A 53 2.64 29.49 0.99
CA TYR A 53 3.20 30.48 1.90
C TYR A 53 3.60 31.75 1.15
#